data_AF-A0A7S3BM17-F1
#
_entry.id   AF-A0A7S3BM17-F1
#
_cell.length_a   1.000
_cell.length_b   1.000
_cell.length_c   1.000
_cell.angle_alpha   90.00
_cell.angle_beta   90.00
_cell.angle_gamma   90.00
#
_symmetry.space_group_name_H-M   'P 1'
#
loop_
_entity.id
_entity.type
_entity.pdbx_description
1 polymer ?
#
loop_
_entity_poly.entity_id
_entity_poly.type
_entity_poly.pdbx_seq_one_letter_code
_entity_poly.pdbx_strand_id
1 'polypeptide(L)'
;ILGNNECFEPYTSNLYSRRVLAGEFAVVNQHLLRDLIARNLWTEDIRNQIISHNGSVQNIPEIPADVKALYRTCWEMKMRALIDMAADRGAFIDQSQSFN
;
A
#
# COMPACT_ATOMS: atom_id res chain seq x y z
N ILE A 1 15.51 -5.84 1.52
CA ILE A 1 16.42 -6.47 0.53
C ILE A 1 15.68 -6.82 -0.76
N LEU A 2 14.62 -7.62 -0.71
CA LEU A 2 13.89 -8.06 -1.91
C LEU A 2 12.88 -7.04 -2.48
N GLY A 3 12.61 -5.95 -1.77
CA GLY A 3 11.69 -4.90 -2.25
C GLY A 3 10.20 -5.29 -2.22
N ASN A 4 9.84 -6.30 -1.42
CA ASN A 4 8.47 -6.74 -1.21
C ASN A 4 7.85 -6.07 0.02
N ASN A 5 6.52 -6.14 0.14
CA ASN A 5 5.83 -5.81 1.39
C ASN A 5 6.20 -6.81 2.50
N GLU A 6 5.94 -6.43 3.74
CA GLU A 6 6.25 -7.25 4.90
C GLU A 6 5.30 -8.45 5.02
N CYS A 7 5.85 -9.66 4.89
CA CYS A 7 5.18 -10.93 5.14
C CYS A 7 3.76 -11.04 4.52
N PHE A 8 2.74 -11.28 5.34
CA PHE A 8 1.32 -11.33 4.97
C PHE A 8 0.57 -10.04 5.36
N GLU A 9 1.30 -8.98 5.69
CA GLU A 9 0.70 -7.72 6.13
C GLU A 9 0.12 -6.95 4.92
N PRO A 10 -0.94 -6.16 5.12
CA PRO A 10 -1.35 -5.17 4.15
C PRO A 10 -0.28 -4.09 3.95
N TYR A 11 -0.42 -3.29 2.90
CA TYR A 11 0.45 -2.14 2.71
C TYR A 11 0.20 -1.08 3.79
N THR A 12 1.22 -0.74 4.57
CA THR A 12 1.10 0.33 5.58
C THR A 12 0.87 1.70 4.93
N SER A 13 1.50 1.93 3.79
CA SER A 13 1.34 3.14 2.98
C SER A 13 1.72 2.83 1.52
N ASN A 14 1.13 3.54 0.56
CA ASN A 14 1.64 3.53 -0.82
C ASN A 14 2.78 4.53 -1.04
N LEU A 15 3.31 5.12 0.04
CA LEU A 15 4.44 6.04 0.02
C LEU A 15 5.51 5.54 0.99
N TYR A 16 6.74 5.44 0.50
CA TYR A 16 7.91 5.02 1.27
C TYR A 16 8.95 6.11 1.25
N SER A 17 9.56 6.38 2.40
CA SER A 17 10.72 7.23 2.44
C SER A 17 11.99 6.42 2.22
N ARG A 18 12.82 6.85 1.27
CA ARG A 18 14.14 6.28 1.04
C ARG A 18 15.21 7.32 1.36
N ARG A 19 15.97 7.05 2.42
CA ARG A 19 17.12 7.86 2.82
C ARG A 19 18.38 7.43 2.06
N VAL A 20 19.07 8.39 1.46
CA VAL A 20 20.36 8.23 0.78
C VAL A 20 21.34 9.31 1.26
N LEU A 21 22.61 9.21 0.89
CA LEU A 21 23.62 10.21 1.27
C LEU A 21 23.29 11.64 0.80
N ALA A 22 22.56 11.76 -0.30
CA ALA A 22 22.14 13.03 -0.89
C ALA A 22 20.82 13.60 -0.32
N GLY A 23 20.17 12.91 0.63
CA GLY A 23 18.91 13.36 1.23
C GLY A 23 17.87 12.26 1.40
N GLU A 24 16.63 12.67 1.64
CA GLU A 24 15.48 11.79 1.84
C GLU A 24 14.49 11.97 0.68
N PHE A 25 14.12 10.86 0.04
CA PHE A 25 13.27 10.88 -1.15
C PHE A 25 12.00 10.07 -0.93
N ALA A 26 10.87 10.67 -1.26
CA ALA A 26 9.58 10.00 -1.24
C ALA A 26 9.41 9.14 -2.50
N VAL A 27 9.22 7.84 -2.30
CA VAL A 27 9.07 6.81 -3.33
C VAL A 27 7.66 6.23 -3.25
N VAL A 28 6.91 6.33 -4.34
CA VAL A 28 5.55 5.75 -4.43
C VAL A 28 5.64 4.24 -4.68
N ASN A 29 4.68 3.48 -4.17
CA ASN A 29 4.52 2.04 -4.43
C ASN A 29 4.64 1.75 -5.94
N GLN A 30 5.60 0.91 -6.30
CA GLN A 30 5.89 0.56 -7.69
C GLN A 30 4.70 -0.08 -8.42
N HIS A 31 3.84 -0.80 -7.71
CA HIS A 31 2.65 -1.43 -8.29
C HIS A 31 1.61 -0.37 -8.62
N LEU A 32 1.29 0.51 -7.66
CA LEU A 32 0.39 1.64 -7.87
C LEU A 32 0.88 2.54 -9.01
N LEU A 33 2.18 2.85 -9.05
CA LEU A 33 2.77 3.65 -10.11
C LEU A 33 2.56 3.03 -11.49
N ARG A 34 2.81 1.72 -11.65
CA ARG A 34 2.61 1.01 -12.91
C ARG A 34 1.14 1.04 -13.35
N ASP A 35 0.21 0.83 -12.42
CA ASP A 35 -1.23 0.83 -12.73
C ASP A 35 -1.74 2.22 -13.12
N LEU A 36 -1.26 3.28 -12.44
CA LEU A 36 -1.60 4.65 -12.79
C LEU A 36 -1.03 5.04 -14.16
N ILE A 37 0.20 4.62 -14.49
CA ILE A 37 0.81 4.85 -15.81
C ILE A 37 0.03 4.10 -16.89
N ALA A 38 -0.31 2.83 -16.67
CA ALA A 38 -1.07 2.02 -17.64
C ALA A 38 -2.45 2.62 -17.96
N ARG A 39 -3.01 3.39 -17.02
CA ARG A 39 -4.30 4.09 -17.16
C ARG A 39 -4.17 5.55 -17.59
N ASN A 40 -2.95 6.03 -17.88
CA ASN A 40 -2.64 7.45 -18.17
C ASN A 40 -3.11 8.42 -17.08
N LEU A 41 -3.14 7.97 -15.82
CA LEU A 41 -3.52 8.78 -14.66
C LEU A 41 -2.31 9.35 -13.91
N TRP A 42 -1.09 8.90 -14.24
CA TRP A 42 0.10 9.35 -13.54
C TRP A 42 0.50 10.77 -13.97
N THR A 43 0.29 11.74 -13.08
CA THR A 43 0.69 13.15 -13.25
C THR A 43 1.44 13.65 -12.03
N GLU A 44 2.13 14.79 -12.16
CA GLU A 44 2.80 15.44 -11.03
C GLU A 44 1.80 15.86 -9.94
N ASP A 45 0.61 16.29 -10.32
CA ASP A 45 -0.47 16.62 -9.39
C ASP A 45 -0.91 15.41 -8.58
N ILE A 46 -1.16 14.27 -9.22
CA ILE A 46 -1.51 13.01 -8.54
C ILE A 46 -0.40 12.57 -7.59
N ARG A 47 0.86 12.71 -8.00
CA ARG A 47 2.00 12.43 -7.12
C ARG A 47 1.97 13.30 -5.86
N ASN A 48 1.73 14.59 -6.01
CA ASN A 48 1.66 15.54 -4.89
C ASN A 48 0.44 15.25 -4.00
N GLN A 49 -0.69 14.88 -4.58
CA GLN A 49 -1.88 14.44 -3.84
C GLN A 49 -1.58 13.19 -3.01
N ILE A 50 -0.92 12.16 -3.57
CA ILE A 50 -0.53 10.95 -2.82
C ILE A 50 0.40 11.30 -1.66
N ILE A 51 1.35 12.22 -1.86
CA ILE A 51 2.26 12.68 -0.79
C ILE A 51 1.49 13.41 0.31
N SER A 52 0.60 14.34 -0.05
CA SER A 52 -0.21 15.09 0.92
C SER A 52 -1.16 14.21 1.73
N HIS A 53 -1.62 13.10 1.16
CA HIS A 53 -2.44 12.09 1.82
C HIS A 53 -1.62 10.97 2.48
N ASN A 54 -0.32 11.17 2.71
CA ASN A 54 0.58 10.22 3.36
C ASN A 54 0.55 8.81 2.73
N GLY A 55 0.36 8.73 1.41
CA GLY A 55 0.31 7.49 0.64
C GLY A 55 -1.07 6.81 0.59
N SER A 56 -2.13 7.44 1.10
CA SER A 56 -3.50 7.03 0.81
C SER A 56 -3.94 7.53 -0.58
N VAL A 57 -4.70 6.71 -1.30
CA VAL A 57 -5.30 7.06 -2.60
C VAL A 57 -6.81 7.29 -2.51
N GLN A 58 -7.43 7.11 -1.35
CA GLN A 58 -8.90 7.10 -1.21
C GLN A 58 -9.53 8.45 -1.53
N ASN A 59 -8.86 9.53 -1.13
CA ASN A 59 -9.34 10.91 -1.23
C ASN A 59 -8.96 11.60 -2.55
N ILE A 60 -8.37 10.88 -3.51
CA ILE A 60 -7.95 11.43 -4.81
C ILE A 60 -9.07 11.17 -5.83
N PRO A 61 -9.83 12.19 -6.27
CA PRO A 61 -11.03 11.99 -7.07
C PRO A 61 -10.76 11.39 -8.46
N GLU A 62 -9.60 11.64 -9.04
CA GLU A 62 -9.20 11.16 -10.36
C GLU A 62 -8.91 9.65 -10.38
N ILE A 63 -8.63 9.04 -9.23
CA ILE A 63 -8.31 7.62 -9.13
C ILE A 63 -9.62 6.80 -9.12
N PRO A 64 -9.78 5.84 -10.06
CA PRO A 64 -10.96 4.96 -10.11
C PRO A 64 -11.17 4.13 -8.84
N ALA A 65 -12.43 3.78 -8.57
CA ALA A 65 -12.83 3.05 -7.37
C ALA A 65 -12.19 1.65 -7.25
N ASP A 66 -11.92 0.98 -8.37
CA ASP A 66 -11.25 -0.33 -8.38
C ASP A 66 -9.78 -0.21 -7.96
N VAL A 67 -9.07 0.83 -8.42
CA VAL A 67 -7.70 1.12 -7.98
C VAL A 67 -7.68 1.49 -6.50
N LYS A 68 -8.62 2.34 -6.06
CA LYS A 68 -8.79 2.68 -4.64
C LYS A 68 -9.01 1.45 -3.77
N ALA A 69 -9.87 0.53 -4.21
CA ALA A 69 -10.15 -0.70 -3.48
C ALA A 69 -8.93 -1.63 -3.37
N LEU A 70 -8.12 -1.69 -4.43
CA LEU A 70 -6.90 -2.52 -4.50
C LEU A 70 -5.77 -1.95 -3.63
N TYR A 71 -5.56 -0.64 -3.65
CA TYR A 71 -4.45 0.03 -2.96
C TYR A 71 -4.85 0.61 -1.60
N ARG A 72 -5.78 -0.06 -0.91
CA ARG A 72 -6.11 0.28 0.47
C ARG A 72 -4.90 0.08 1.38
N THR A 73 -4.67 1.05 2.25
CA THR A 73 -3.66 0.94 3.30
C THR A 73 -4.19 0.12 4.48
N CYS A 74 -3.31 -0.35 5.37
CA CYS A 74 -3.71 -1.10 6.57
C CYS A 74 -4.73 -0.33 7.43
N TRP A 75 -4.62 1.00 7.46
CA TRP A 75 -5.52 1.91 8.19
C TRP A 75 -6.93 2.00 7.60
N GLU A 76 -7.08 1.61 6.33
CA GLU A 76 -8.34 1.66 5.58
C GLU A 76 -9.05 0.30 5.54
N MET A 77 -8.45 -0.72 6.17
CA MET A 77 -8.98 -2.07 6.23
C MET A 77 -9.64 -2.35 7.58
N LYS A 78 -10.70 -3.18 7.56
CA LYS A 78 -11.32 -3.65 8.79
C LYS A 78 -10.40 -4.67 9.45
N MET A 79 -9.96 -4.40 10.67
CA MET A 79 -9.12 -5.32 11.44
C MET A 79 -9.73 -6.72 11.56
N ARG A 80 -11.06 -6.81 11.68
CA ARG A 80 -11.77 -8.10 11.69
C ARG A 80 -11.48 -8.96 10.48
N ALA A 81 -11.44 -8.37 9.28
CA ALA A 81 -11.14 -9.11 8.06
C ALA A 81 -9.70 -9.66 8.07
N LEU A 82 -8.75 -8.91 8.64
CA LEU A 82 -7.37 -9.38 8.80
C LEU A 82 -7.30 -10.57 9.77
N ILE A 83 -8.03 -10.51 10.88
CA ILE A 83 -8.14 -11.61 11.86
C ILE A 83 -8.78 -12.85 11.24
N ASP A 84 -9.85 -12.68 10.46
CA ASP A 84 -10.52 -13.80 9.79
C ASP A 84 -9.56 -14.49 8.80
N MET A 85 -8.86 -13.71 7.97
CA MET A 85 -7.84 -14.26 7.07
C MET A 85 -6.67 -14.93 7.82
N ALA A 86 -6.30 -14.41 9.00
CA ALA A 86 -5.27 -15.00 9.85
C ALA A 86 -5.73 -16.34 10.44
N ALA A 87 -7.00 -16.46 10.84
CA ALA A 87 -7.59 -17.71 11.31
C ALA A 87 -7.68 -18.75 10.19
N ASP A 88 -8.10 -18.34 8.98
CA ASP A 88 -8.23 -19.24 7.83
C ASP A 88 -6.90 -19.90 7.45
N ARG A 89 -5.81 -19.12 7.38
CA ARG A 89 -4.47 -19.68 7.11
C ARG A 89 -3.89 -20.45 8.30
N GLY A 90 -4.32 -20.12 9.52
CA GLY A 90 -3.88 -20.78 10.75
C GLY A 90 -4.17 -22.29 10.76
N ALA A 91 -5.21 -22.74 10.03
CA ALA A 91 -5.52 -24.16 9.88
C ALA A 91 -4.39 -24.99 9.22
N PHE A 92 -3.46 -24.33 8.53
CA PHE A 92 -2.34 -24.96 7.81
C PHE A 92 -0.97 -24.60 8.39
N ILE A 93 -0.93 -23.96 9.57
CA ILE A 93 0.30 -23.57 10.28
C ILE A 93 0.39 -24.40 11.56
N ASP A 94 1.52 -25.09 11.75
CA ASP A 94 1.77 -25.99 12.87
C ASP A 94 2.20 -25.29 14.18
N GLN A 95 2.59 -24.02 14.08
CA GLN A 95 2.93 -23.15 15.20
C GLN A 95 1.99 -21.93 15.28
N SER A 96 2.53 -20.72 15.08
CA SER A 96 1.81 -19.46 15.10
C SER A 96 2.36 -18.52 14.03
N GLN A 97 1.81 -17.32 13.94
CA GLN A 97 2.18 -16.29 12.98
C GLN A 97 2.38 -14.94 13.70
N SER A 98 3.37 -14.16 13.26
CA SER A 98 3.61 -12.80 13.76
C SER A 98 2.63 -11.83 13.09
N PHE A 99 1.49 -11.63 13.74
CA PHE A 99 0.40 -10.79 13.25
C PHE A 99 0.35 -9.49 14.05
N ASN A 100 0.53 -8.36 13.36
CA ASN A 100 0.52 -7.02 13.98
C ASN A 100 -0.89 -6.45 14.15
#